data_AF-A0A538L693-F1
#
_entry.id   AF-A0A538L693-F1
#
_cell.length_a   1.000
_cell.length_b   1.000
_cell.length_c   1.000
_cell.angle_alpha   90.00
_cell.angle_beta   90.00
_cell.angle_gamma   90.00
#
_symmetry.space_group_name_H-M   'P 1'
#
loop_
_entity.id
_entity.type
_entity.pdbx_description
1 polymer ?
#
loop_
_entity_poly.entity_id
_entity_poly.type
_entity_poly.pdbx_seq_one_letter_code
_entity_poly.pdbx_strand_id
1 'polypeptide(L)'
;MHARDVARGDERVRAMLDAAAAARARHGVQALDTVIVSGTESADDVVRVHELTSEPLSVVPLFESVATLRAAPRIYEELLNSVGCREVMVGYSDSAKDAGYLAAQWEIRSALVELAAVARRRGTALTIFHGRGGSAGRGGGPTYDAILAQPQGVPPGRLKITEQGETIAFKYGLPELAHRNLEAALAATVLAASRAEEEVDTTLIAALAERSRVAYRELVDDPRLVAFFRAFTPVDELALLNIG
;
A
#
# COMPACT_ATOMS: atom_id res chain seq x y z
N MET A 1 -6.93 9.45 -4.90
CA MET A 1 -7.64 9.73 -6.17
C MET A 1 -7.55 8.50 -7.05
N HIS A 2 -8.61 8.15 -7.80
CA HIS A 2 -8.59 6.95 -8.63
C HIS A 2 -8.14 7.25 -10.07
N ALA A 3 -7.25 6.43 -10.64
CA ALA A 3 -6.68 6.62 -11.99
C ALA A 3 -7.76 6.73 -13.08
N ARG A 4 -8.82 5.90 -12.99
CA ARG A 4 -9.96 5.95 -13.93
C ARG A 4 -10.72 7.28 -13.94
N ASP A 5 -10.84 7.96 -12.80
CA ASP A 5 -11.55 9.24 -12.72
C ASP A 5 -10.73 10.34 -13.41
N VAL A 6 -9.40 10.27 -13.25
CA VAL A 6 -8.44 11.14 -13.95
C VAL A 6 -8.53 10.94 -15.46
N ALA A 7 -8.51 9.68 -15.93
CA ALA A 7 -8.59 9.35 -17.35
C ALA A 7 -9.90 9.81 -18.01
N ARG A 8 -10.99 9.87 -17.23
CA ARG A 8 -12.31 10.37 -17.69
C ARG A 8 -12.42 11.90 -17.65
N GLY A 9 -11.45 12.59 -17.06
CA GLY A 9 -11.50 14.03 -16.89
C GLY A 9 -12.58 14.50 -15.91
N ASP A 10 -12.86 13.71 -14.86
CA ASP A 10 -13.86 14.07 -13.84
C ASP A 10 -13.50 15.41 -13.19
N GLU A 11 -14.45 16.37 -13.17
CA GLU A 11 -14.24 17.70 -12.59
C GLU A 11 -13.86 17.65 -11.10
N ARG A 12 -14.28 16.60 -10.39
CA ARG A 12 -13.92 16.38 -8.97
C ARG A 12 -12.42 16.22 -8.77
N VAL A 13 -11.70 15.67 -9.75
CA VAL A 13 -10.24 15.54 -9.71
C VAL A 13 -9.59 16.92 -9.69
N ARG A 14 -10.03 17.81 -10.59
CA ARG A 14 -9.52 19.19 -10.63
C ARG A 14 -9.86 19.95 -9.36
N ALA A 15 -11.12 19.86 -8.91
CA ALA A 15 -11.54 20.49 -7.67
C ALA A 15 -10.72 20.02 -6.45
N MET A 16 -10.34 18.74 -6.40
CA MET A 16 -9.46 18.21 -5.35
C MET A 16 -8.05 18.81 -5.42
N LEU A 17 -7.45 18.89 -6.61
CA LEU A 17 -6.11 19.45 -6.81
C LEU A 17 -6.07 20.96 -6.52
N ASP A 18 -7.11 21.70 -6.94
CA ASP A 18 -7.27 23.13 -6.62
C ASP A 18 -7.40 23.34 -5.11
N ALA A 19 -8.17 22.49 -4.42
CA ALA A 19 -8.29 22.51 -2.97
C ALA A 19 -6.94 22.20 -2.28
N ALA A 20 -6.15 21.28 -2.82
CA ALA A 20 -4.80 20.99 -2.33
C ALA A 20 -3.87 22.19 -2.49
N ALA A 21 -3.89 22.86 -3.64
CA ALA A 21 -3.13 24.09 -3.88
C ALA A 21 -3.54 25.22 -2.92
N ALA A 22 -4.84 25.44 -2.75
CA ALA A 22 -5.36 26.43 -1.80
C ALA A 22 -4.94 26.12 -0.35
N ALA A 23 -4.95 24.84 0.05
CA ALA A 23 -4.50 24.43 1.38
C ALA A 23 -3.01 24.71 1.59
N ARG A 24 -2.14 24.41 0.60
CA ARG A 24 -0.70 24.72 0.68
C ARG A 24 -0.42 26.21 0.68
N ALA A 25 -1.15 27.00 -0.11
CA ALA A 25 -1.01 28.45 -0.12
C ALA A 25 -1.37 29.06 1.26
N ARG A 26 -2.37 28.50 1.95
CA ARG A 26 -2.84 29.00 3.25
C ARG A 26 -2.02 28.49 4.43
N HIS A 27 -1.61 27.23 4.41
CA HIS A 27 -1.03 26.52 5.56
C HIS A 27 0.44 26.10 5.35
N GLY A 28 1.02 26.45 4.19
CA GLY A 28 2.38 26.10 3.82
C GLY A 28 2.49 24.74 3.13
N VAL A 29 3.63 24.51 2.47
CA VAL A 29 3.89 23.31 1.66
C VAL A 29 3.85 21.99 2.44
N GLN A 30 3.98 22.05 3.77
CA GLN A 30 3.92 20.90 4.70
C GLN A 30 2.48 20.42 4.95
N ALA A 31 1.47 21.23 4.61
CA ALA A 31 0.06 20.87 4.83
C ALA A 31 -0.37 19.68 3.96
N LEU A 32 0.20 19.56 2.77
CA LEU A 32 -0.03 18.45 1.86
C LEU A 32 1.21 18.22 1.02
N ASP A 33 1.76 17.01 1.10
CA ASP A 33 2.99 16.60 0.42
C ASP A 33 2.75 15.51 -0.65
N THR A 34 1.70 14.71 -0.49
CA THR A 34 1.49 13.46 -1.21
C THR A 34 0.08 13.37 -1.79
N VAL A 35 -0.02 12.91 -3.04
CA VAL A 35 -1.27 12.48 -3.67
C VAL A 35 -1.13 11.01 -4.07
N ILE A 36 -1.99 10.15 -3.52
CA ILE A 36 -2.01 8.73 -3.85
C ILE A 36 -2.95 8.49 -5.03
N VAL A 37 -2.47 7.73 -6.02
CA VAL A 37 -3.23 7.30 -7.20
C VAL A 37 -3.63 5.83 -7.03
N SER A 38 -4.86 5.60 -6.57
CA SER A 38 -5.45 4.26 -6.48
C SER A 38 -5.86 3.73 -7.84
N GLY A 39 -5.95 2.41 -7.98
CA GLY A 39 -6.23 1.76 -9.26
C GLY A 39 -5.16 2.00 -10.32
N THR A 40 -3.89 2.15 -9.92
CA THR A 40 -2.77 2.34 -10.85
C THR A 40 -2.49 1.04 -11.59
N GLU A 41 -2.57 1.06 -12.93
CA GLU A 41 -2.25 -0.09 -13.79
C GLU A 41 -1.02 0.18 -14.68
N SER A 42 -0.62 1.45 -14.83
CA SER A 42 0.48 1.89 -15.69
C SER A 42 1.20 3.14 -15.15
N ALA A 43 2.37 3.46 -15.69
CA ALA A 43 3.06 4.71 -15.38
C ALA A 43 2.26 5.94 -15.87
N ASP A 44 1.58 5.84 -17.00
CA ASP A 44 0.76 6.92 -17.56
C ASP A 44 -0.33 7.41 -16.60
N ASP A 45 -0.88 6.51 -15.78
CA ASP A 45 -1.90 6.87 -14.78
C ASP A 45 -1.38 7.88 -13.76
N VAL A 46 -0.11 7.74 -13.35
CA VAL A 46 0.55 8.64 -12.40
C VAL A 46 1.06 9.89 -13.12
N VAL A 47 1.61 9.75 -14.33
CA VAL A 47 2.10 10.88 -15.14
C VAL A 47 0.97 11.87 -15.41
N ARG A 48 -0.22 11.40 -15.79
CA ARG A 48 -1.39 12.27 -16.00
C ARG A 48 -1.73 13.09 -14.76
N VAL A 49 -1.67 12.48 -13.58
CA VAL A 49 -1.92 13.17 -12.31
C VAL A 49 -0.83 14.21 -12.02
N HIS A 50 0.43 13.83 -12.26
CA HIS A 50 1.58 14.72 -12.09
C HIS A 50 1.48 15.96 -12.99
N GLU A 51 1.00 15.81 -14.22
CA GLU A 51 0.80 16.92 -15.16
C GLU A 51 -0.40 17.81 -14.80
N LEU A 52 -1.39 17.28 -14.08
CA LEU A 52 -2.59 18.04 -13.69
C LEU A 52 -2.37 18.91 -12.45
N THR A 53 -1.41 18.59 -11.58
CA THR A 53 -1.14 19.39 -10.37
C THR A 53 -0.25 20.59 -10.68
N SER A 54 -0.65 21.78 -10.25
CA SER A 54 0.22 22.98 -10.30
C SER A 54 1.22 23.04 -9.15
N GLU A 55 1.07 22.15 -8.17
CA GLU A 55 1.88 22.07 -6.95
C GLU A 55 2.91 20.94 -7.06
N PRO A 56 4.15 21.11 -6.52
CA PRO A 56 5.13 20.05 -6.44
C PRO A 56 4.75 19.03 -5.36
N LEU A 57 3.76 18.20 -5.66
CA LEU A 57 3.26 17.10 -4.84
C LEU A 57 3.96 15.79 -5.25
N SER A 58 4.27 14.95 -4.27
CA SER A 58 4.67 13.57 -4.51
C SER A 58 3.46 12.79 -5.01
N VAL A 59 3.47 12.37 -6.27
CA VAL A 59 2.39 11.55 -6.84
C VAL A 59 2.78 10.07 -6.74
N VAL A 60 2.03 9.33 -5.93
CA VAL A 60 2.41 8.00 -5.47
C VAL A 60 1.49 6.94 -6.09
N PRO A 61 2.01 5.99 -6.89
CA PRO A 61 1.23 4.86 -7.35
C PRO A 61 0.85 3.96 -6.18
N LEU A 62 -0.38 3.46 -6.18
CA LEU A 62 -0.85 2.44 -5.25
C LEU A 62 -1.14 1.13 -6.01
N PHE A 63 -0.42 0.06 -5.62
CA PHE A 63 -0.55 -1.29 -6.17
C PHE A 63 -1.43 -2.16 -5.26
N GLU A 64 -2.54 -2.68 -5.79
CA GLU A 64 -3.68 -3.22 -5.01
C GLU A 64 -4.15 -4.60 -5.47
N SER A 65 -3.51 -5.18 -6.49
CA SER A 65 -3.87 -6.47 -7.07
C SER A 65 -2.63 -7.26 -7.45
N VAL A 66 -2.78 -8.58 -7.66
CA VAL A 66 -1.66 -9.44 -8.09
C VAL A 66 -1.03 -8.93 -9.38
N ALA A 67 -1.87 -8.53 -10.35
CA ALA A 67 -1.39 -8.03 -11.62
C ALA A 67 -0.56 -6.74 -11.46
N THR A 68 -1.02 -5.82 -10.63
CA THR A 68 -0.34 -4.53 -10.41
C THR A 68 0.91 -4.67 -9.54
N LEU A 69 0.91 -5.57 -8.55
CA LEU A 69 2.09 -5.90 -7.74
C LEU A 69 3.21 -6.51 -8.60
N ARG A 70 2.87 -7.44 -9.51
CA ARG A 70 3.86 -8.02 -10.45
C ARG A 70 4.38 -7.00 -11.46
N ALA A 71 3.56 -6.02 -11.85
CA ALA A 71 3.97 -4.95 -12.74
C ALA A 71 4.73 -3.80 -12.03
N ALA A 72 4.66 -3.73 -10.70
CA ALA A 72 5.17 -2.63 -9.89
C ALA A 72 6.64 -2.27 -10.17
N PRO A 73 7.59 -3.23 -10.32
CA PRO A 73 8.99 -2.91 -10.57
C PRO A 73 9.20 -2.18 -11.90
N ARG A 74 8.50 -2.62 -12.96
CA ARG A 74 8.54 -1.98 -14.29
C ARG A 74 7.91 -0.59 -14.22
N ILE A 75 6.72 -0.47 -13.64
CA ILE A 75 6.02 0.82 -13.50
C ILE A 75 6.84 1.81 -12.69
N TYR A 76 7.45 1.37 -11.58
CA TYR A 76 8.34 2.21 -10.78
C TYR A 76 9.55 2.70 -11.59
N GLU A 77 10.19 1.84 -12.38
CA GLU A 77 11.32 2.24 -13.21
C GLU A 77 10.94 3.29 -14.27
N GLU A 78 9.77 3.13 -14.90
CA GLU A 78 9.20 4.11 -15.84
C GLU A 78 8.89 5.45 -15.15
N LEU A 79 8.31 5.42 -13.95
CA LEU A 79 7.98 6.61 -13.16
C LEU A 79 9.19 7.32 -12.60
N LEU A 80 10.23 6.57 -12.25
CA LEU A 80 11.50 7.15 -11.82
C LEU A 80 12.14 7.96 -12.95
N ASN A 81 12.03 7.49 -14.19
CA ASN A 81 12.57 8.17 -15.36
C ASN A 81 11.76 9.41 -15.77
N SER A 82 10.44 9.32 -15.72
CA SER A 82 9.53 10.34 -16.25
C SER A 82 9.29 11.48 -15.26
N VAL A 83 8.90 11.15 -14.03
CA VAL A 83 8.45 12.13 -13.02
C VAL A 83 9.32 12.10 -11.76
N GLY A 84 10.43 11.35 -11.78
CA GLY A 84 11.37 11.29 -10.66
C GLY A 84 10.80 10.61 -9.42
N CYS A 85 9.80 9.73 -9.57
CA CYS A 85 9.08 9.10 -8.46
C CYS A 85 10.02 8.43 -7.44
N ARG A 86 9.82 8.73 -6.14
CA ARG A 86 10.62 8.21 -5.01
C ARG A 86 9.79 7.48 -3.96
N GLU A 87 8.48 7.36 -4.16
CA GLU A 87 7.58 6.72 -3.21
C GLU A 87 6.55 5.89 -3.97
N VAL A 88 6.33 4.66 -3.52
CA VAL A 88 5.26 3.79 -4.02
C VAL A 88 4.47 3.24 -2.85
N MET A 89 3.18 2.99 -3.04
CA MET A 89 2.31 2.43 -2.02
C MET A 89 1.87 1.01 -2.37
N VAL A 90 1.83 0.14 -1.37
CA VAL A 90 1.32 -1.23 -1.48
C VAL A 90 0.07 -1.42 -0.62
N GLY A 91 -1.02 -1.88 -1.24
CA GLY A 91 -2.31 -2.08 -0.61
C GLY A 91 -2.50 -3.52 -0.13
N TYR A 92 -2.39 -3.75 1.18
CA TYR A 92 -2.50 -5.11 1.74
C TYR A 92 -3.93 -5.65 1.73
N SER A 93 -4.89 -4.80 2.12
CA SER A 93 -6.30 -5.20 2.20
C SER A 93 -6.87 -5.53 0.83
N ASP A 94 -6.63 -4.67 -0.15
CA ASP A 94 -7.18 -4.85 -1.50
C ASP A 94 -6.50 -5.99 -2.24
N SER A 95 -5.18 -6.18 -2.06
CA SER A 95 -4.50 -7.37 -2.61
C SER A 95 -5.04 -8.67 -1.99
N ALA A 96 -5.38 -8.67 -0.70
CA ALA A 96 -5.99 -9.83 -0.04
C ALA A 96 -7.44 -10.07 -0.50
N LYS A 97 -8.20 -9.03 -0.87
CA LYS A 97 -9.53 -9.16 -1.51
C LYS A 97 -9.42 -9.70 -2.94
N ASP A 98 -8.34 -9.41 -3.65
CA ASP A 98 -8.11 -9.90 -5.01
C ASP A 98 -7.75 -11.40 -5.04
N ALA A 99 -6.81 -11.81 -4.17
CA ALA A 99 -6.13 -13.10 -4.27
C ALA A 99 -6.15 -13.98 -3.02
N GLY A 100 -6.74 -13.51 -1.92
CA GLY A 100 -6.67 -14.18 -0.62
C GLY A 100 -5.36 -13.86 0.11
N TYR A 101 -5.37 -14.10 1.42
CA TYR A 101 -4.33 -13.59 2.31
C TYR A 101 -2.90 -14.07 1.98
N LEU A 102 -2.68 -15.39 1.89
CA LEU A 102 -1.33 -15.94 1.70
C LEU A 102 -0.74 -15.52 0.34
N ALA A 103 -1.53 -15.64 -0.73
CA ALA A 103 -1.13 -15.21 -2.06
C ALA A 103 -0.80 -13.71 -2.09
N ALA A 104 -1.64 -12.86 -1.50
CA ALA A 104 -1.37 -11.42 -1.42
C ALA A 104 -0.07 -11.10 -0.67
N GLN A 105 0.20 -11.72 0.48
CA GLN A 105 1.45 -11.51 1.20
C GLN A 105 2.67 -11.94 0.40
N TRP A 106 2.56 -13.06 -0.33
CA TRP A 106 3.63 -13.55 -1.20
C TRP A 106 3.93 -12.58 -2.34
N GLU A 107 2.90 -12.09 -3.04
CA GLU A 107 3.04 -11.13 -4.15
C GLU A 107 3.58 -9.78 -3.65
N ILE A 108 3.11 -9.29 -2.49
CA ILE A 108 3.66 -8.08 -1.87
C ILE A 108 5.13 -8.29 -1.53
N ARG A 109 5.50 -9.39 -0.86
CA ARG A 109 6.91 -9.68 -0.55
C ARG A 109 7.77 -9.69 -1.80
N SER A 110 7.32 -10.36 -2.86
CA SER A 110 8.03 -10.47 -4.13
C SER A 110 8.20 -9.10 -4.80
N ALA A 111 7.13 -8.31 -4.86
CA ALA A 111 7.17 -6.94 -5.38
C ALA A 111 8.15 -6.05 -4.60
N LEU A 112 8.18 -6.14 -3.26
CA LEU A 112 9.11 -5.37 -2.43
C LEU A 112 10.58 -5.72 -2.71
N VAL A 113 10.91 -7.00 -2.88
CA VAL A 113 12.27 -7.45 -3.25
C VAL A 113 12.67 -6.85 -4.60
N GLU A 114 11.80 -6.95 -5.60
CA GLU A 114 12.09 -6.48 -6.95
C GLU A 114 12.17 -4.94 -7.04
N LEU A 115 11.26 -4.22 -6.37
CA LEU A 115 11.28 -2.76 -6.25
C LEU A 115 12.57 -2.27 -5.60
N ALA A 116 13.00 -2.92 -4.51
CA ALA A 116 14.25 -2.57 -3.84
C ALA A 116 15.48 -2.88 -4.72
N ALA A 117 15.43 -3.96 -5.52
CA ALA A 117 16.46 -4.26 -6.51
C ALA A 117 16.53 -3.18 -7.61
N VAL A 118 15.38 -2.73 -8.15
CA VAL A 118 15.32 -1.60 -9.10
C VAL A 118 15.92 -0.35 -8.44
N ALA A 119 15.46 0.01 -7.25
CA ALA A 119 15.91 1.21 -6.55
C ALA A 119 17.43 1.22 -6.35
N ARG A 120 18.01 0.07 -5.97
CA ARG A 120 19.45 -0.14 -5.82
C ARG A 120 20.20 0.02 -7.15
N ARG A 121 19.76 -0.65 -8.22
CA ARG A 121 20.38 -0.52 -9.55
C ARG A 121 20.39 0.91 -10.05
N ARG A 122 19.35 1.68 -9.71
CA ARG A 122 19.19 3.09 -10.12
C ARG A 122 19.81 4.08 -9.14
N GLY A 123 20.41 3.64 -8.03
CA GLY A 123 21.02 4.52 -7.03
C GLY A 123 20.01 5.44 -6.33
N THR A 124 18.79 4.95 -6.09
CA THR A 124 17.68 5.75 -5.55
C THR A 124 17.24 5.28 -4.17
N ALA A 125 16.95 6.23 -3.29
CA ALA A 125 16.28 5.96 -2.03
C ALA A 125 14.77 5.90 -2.26
N LEU A 126 14.24 4.68 -2.47
CA LEU A 126 12.81 4.42 -2.58
C LEU A 126 12.15 4.44 -1.19
N THR A 127 11.00 5.09 -1.08
CA THR A 127 10.09 4.98 0.06
C THR A 127 9.00 3.97 -0.26
N ILE A 128 8.83 2.96 0.59
CA ILE A 128 7.65 2.09 0.50
C ILE A 128 6.63 2.56 1.51
N PHE A 129 5.45 2.91 1.01
CA PHE A 129 4.29 3.25 1.80
C PHE A 129 3.38 2.02 1.95
N HIS A 130 3.29 1.49 3.16
CA HIS A 130 2.46 0.35 3.50
C HIS A 130 1.04 0.79 3.87
N GLY A 131 0.07 0.47 3.02
CA GLY A 131 -1.36 0.55 3.30
C GLY A 131 -1.84 -0.62 4.17
N ARG A 132 -1.17 -0.86 5.30
CA ARG A 132 -1.54 -1.94 6.24
C ARG A 132 -2.81 -1.57 7.02
N GLY A 133 -3.65 -2.56 7.28
CA GLY A 133 -4.79 -2.47 8.18
C GLY A 133 -4.48 -2.93 9.60
N GLY A 134 -5.43 -2.79 10.54
CA GLY A 134 -5.25 -3.21 11.93
C GLY A 134 -5.34 -4.71 12.18
N SER A 135 -6.04 -5.46 11.32
CA SER A 135 -6.24 -6.91 11.45
C SER A 135 -5.20 -7.72 10.66
N ALA A 136 -4.92 -8.95 11.08
CA ALA A 136 -3.97 -9.84 10.40
C ALA A 136 -4.24 -9.97 8.89
N GLY A 137 -5.50 -10.19 8.51
CA GLY A 137 -5.92 -10.30 7.09
C GLY A 137 -5.70 -9.03 6.25
N ARG A 138 -5.48 -7.87 6.89
CA ARG A 138 -5.16 -6.59 6.27
C ARG A 138 -3.67 -6.24 6.38
N GLY A 139 -2.81 -7.21 6.74
CA GLY A 139 -1.39 -6.99 7.03
C GLY A 139 -1.12 -6.35 8.39
N GLY A 140 -2.12 -6.35 9.27
CA GLY A 140 -2.01 -5.93 10.66
C GLY A 140 -1.34 -6.95 11.57
N GLY A 141 -1.08 -6.54 12.79
CA GLY A 141 -0.24 -7.25 13.76
C GLY A 141 0.63 -6.26 14.53
N PRO A 142 1.45 -6.74 15.48
CA PRO A 142 2.41 -5.88 16.18
C PRO A 142 3.33 -5.16 15.18
N THR A 143 3.45 -3.84 15.31
CA THR A 143 4.25 -2.98 14.42
C THR A 143 5.68 -3.51 14.25
N TYR A 144 6.29 -3.98 15.34
CA TYR A 144 7.64 -4.53 15.35
C TYR A 144 7.79 -5.74 14.42
N ASP A 145 6.97 -6.77 14.62
CA ASP A 145 7.02 -8.01 13.84
C ASP A 145 6.66 -7.76 12.37
N ALA A 146 5.69 -6.88 12.13
CA ALA A 146 5.27 -6.49 10.78
C ALA A 146 6.39 -5.86 9.95
N ILE A 147 7.26 -5.05 10.58
CA ILE A 147 8.43 -4.44 9.93
C ILE A 147 9.54 -5.47 9.76
N LEU A 148 9.82 -6.29 10.78
CA LEU A 148 10.83 -7.34 10.67
C LEU A 148 10.50 -8.43 9.66
N ALA A 149 9.22 -8.68 9.38
CA ALA A 149 8.79 -9.65 8.37
C ALA A 149 8.99 -9.16 6.92
N GLN A 150 9.39 -7.91 6.71
CA GLN A 150 9.73 -7.42 5.38
C GLN A 150 11.04 -8.05 4.87
N PRO A 151 11.29 -8.13 3.55
CA PRO A 151 12.56 -8.61 3.03
C PRO A 151 13.76 -7.89 3.66
N GLN A 152 14.67 -8.65 4.26
CA GLN A 152 15.83 -8.12 5.00
C GLN A 152 17.02 -7.88 4.04
N GLY A 153 17.99 -7.05 4.42
CA GLY A 153 19.23 -6.84 3.64
C GLY A 153 19.06 -6.14 2.28
N VAL A 154 17.82 -5.88 1.88
CA VAL A 154 17.44 -5.08 0.70
C VAL A 154 16.38 -4.05 1.10
N PRO A 155 16.53 -3.30 2.21
CA PRO A 155 15.49 -2.40 2.62
C PRO A 155 15.34 -1.29 1.57
N PRO A 156 14.10 -0.91 1.20
CA PRO A 156 13.89 0.39 0.59
C PRO A 156 14.47 1.47 1.49
N GLY A 157 14.92 2.58 0.91
CA GLY A 157 15.61 3.64 1.66
C GLY A 157 14.78 4.22 2.80
N ARG A 158 13.43 4.20 2.70
CA ARG A 158 12.53 4.69 3.75
C ARG A 158 11.26 3.84 3.88
N LEU A 159 10.73 3.81 5.09
CA LEU A 159 9.49 3.14 5.46
C LEU A 159 8.43 4.18 5.81
N LYS A 160 7.22 4.04 5.25
CA LYS A 160 6.02 4.81 5.61
C LYS A 160 4.87 3.85 5.87
N ILE A 161 4.11 4.02 6.94
CA ILE A 161 3.06 3.09 7.35
C ILE A 161 1.77 3.86 7.59
N THR A 162 0.65 3.30 7.13
CA THR A 162 -0.68 3.77 7.49
C THR A 162 -1.05 3.25 8.88
N GLU A 163 -1.34 4.15 9.81
CA GLU A 163 -2.00 3.80 11.06
C GLU A 163 -3.51 3.90 10.87
N GLN A 164 -4.24 2.82 11.14
CA GLN A 164 -5.68 2.80 10.93
C GLN A 164 -6.40 3.47 12.11
N GLY A 165 -7.59 4.04 11.84
CA GLY A 165 -8.40 4.68 12.87
C GLY A 165 -8.71 3.75 14.05
N GLU A 166 -9.05 2.48 13.78
CA GLU A 166 -9.33 1.50 14.83
C GLU A 166 -8.11 1.18 15.70
N THR A 167 -6.89 1.51 15.25
CA THR A 167 -5.66 1.23 15.98
C THR A 167 -5.11 2.38 16.81
N ILE A 168 -5.61 3.59 16.59
CA ILE A 168 -5.06 4.80 17.22
C ILE A 168 -5.14 4.74 18.74
N ALA A 169 -6.31 4.38 19.29
CA ALA A 169 -6.52 4.40 20.73
C ALA A 169 -5.56 3.45 21.49
N PHE A 170 -5.29 2.27 20.95
CA PHE A 170 -4.40 1.31 21.64
C PHE A 170 -2.92 1.59 21.40
N LYS A 171 -2.54 2.26 20.31
CA LYS A 171 -1.13 2.61 20.03
C LYS A 171 -0.72 3.95 20.62
N TYR A 172 -1.65 4.91 20.70
CA TYR A 172 -1.35 6.30 21.00
C TYR A 172 -2.27 6.92 22.05
N GLY A 173 -3.21 6.16 22.61
CA GLY A 173 -4.16 6.69 23.61
C GLY A 173 -3.53 7.12 24.93
N LEU A 174 -2.30 6.67 25.22
CA LEU A 174 -1.49 7.12 26.34
C LEU A 174 -0.07 7.45 25.87
N PRO A 175 0.61 8.46 26.47
CA PRO A 175 1.99 8.82 26.10
C PRO A 175 2.97 7.63 26.14
N GLU A 176 2.84 6.74 27.13
CA GLU A 176 3.71 5.57 27.28
C GLU A 176 3.48 4.54 26.16
N LEU A 177 2.23 4.36 25.71
CA LEU A 177 1.89 3.50 24.58
C LEU A 177 2.46 4.07 23.28
N ALA A 178 2.29 5.39 23.08
CA ALA A 178 2.81 6.09 21.92
C ALA A 178 4.34 5.93 21.84
N HIS A 179 5.03 6.14 22.96
CA HIS A 179 6.48 5.99 23.04
C HIS A 179 6.92 4.56 22.70
N ARG A 180 6.30 3.53 23.30
CA ARG A 180 6.61 2.12 23.00
C ARG A 180 6.35 1.75 21.54
N ASN A 181 5.26 2.24 20.93
CA ASN A 181 4.96 1.97 19.53
C ASN A 181 6.00 2.61 18.59
N LEU A 182 6.41 3.86 18.86
CA LEU A 182 7.45 4.53 18.09
C LEU A 182 8.83 3.88 18.28
N GLU A 183 9.18 3.51 19.51
CA GLU A 183 10.41 2.78 19.84
C GLU A 183 10.46 1.44 19.10
N ALA A 184 9.36 0.67 19.13
CA ALA A 184 9.24 -0.59 18.43
C ALA A 184 9.39 -0.42 16.91
N ALA A 185 8.74 0.59 16.32
CA ALA A 185 8.86 0.86 14.88
C ALA A 185 10.29 1.23 14.47
N LEU A 186 10.96 2.08 15.25
CA LEU A 186 12.35 2.46 15.03
C LEU A 186 13.29 1.27 15.15
N ALA A 187 13.18 0.52 16.25
CA ALA A 187 14.01 -0.66 16.51
C ALA A 187 13.88 -1.68 15.37
N ALA A 188 12.64 -2.00 14.96
CA ALA A 188 12.41 -2.95 13.88
C ALA A 188 12.97 -2.45 12.54
N THR A 189 12.89 -1.15 12.26
CA THR A 189 13.42 -0.57 11.01
C THR A 189 14.95 -0.66 10.96
N VAL A 190 15.64 -0.34 12.06
CA VAL A 190 17.10 -0.46 12.17
C VAL A 190 17.55 -1.91 12.07
N LEU A 191 16.83 -2.83 12.73
CA LEU A 191 17.13 -4.26 12.66
C LEU A 191 16.88 -4.81 11.25
N ALA A 192 15.78 -4.43 10.60
CA ALA A 192 15.48 -4.85 9.24
C ALA A 192 16.55 -4.44 8.22
N ALA A 193 17.18 -3.29 8.43
CA ALA A 193 18.24 -2.79 7.59
C ALA A 193 19.60 -3.48 7.81
N SER A 194 19.83 -4.07 8.98
CA SER A 194 21.13 -4.64 9.39
C SER A 194 21.17 -6.17 9.36
N ARG A 195 20.01 -6.83 9.36
CA ARG A 195 19.91 -8.29 9.33
C ARG A 195 20.09 -8.85 7.92
N ALA A 196 20.78 -9.98 7.84
CA ALA A 196 20.76 -10.82 6.66
C ALA A 196 19.36 -11.45 6.51
N GLU A 197 18.96 -11.68 5.26
CA GLU A 197 17.73 -12.42 5.00
C GLU A 197 17.91 -13.88 5.43
N GLU A 198 16.95 -14.39 6.21
CA GLU A 198 16.90 -15.80 6.56
C GLU A 198 16.63 -16.63 5.30
N GLU A 199 17.25 -17.81 5.19
CA GLU A 199 16.97 -18.72 4.09
C GLU A 199 15.52 -19.22 4.20
N VAL A 200 14.70 -18.82 3.23
CA VAL A 200 13.31 -19.23 3.09
C VAL A 200 13.16 -20.03 1.81
N ASP A 201 12.48 -21.18 1.87
CA ASP A 201 12.11 -21.93 0.67
C ASP A 201 11.02 -21.19 -0.12
N THR A 202 11.49 -20.28 -0.97
CA THR A 202 10.65 -19.47 -1.86
C THR A 202 9.85 -20.32 -2.86
N THR A 203 10.34 -21.51 -3.21
CA THR A 203 9.64 -22.41 -4.14
C THR A 203 8.43 -23.03 -3.46
N LEU A 204 8.59 -23.52 -2.23
CA LEU A 204 7.49 -24.04 -1.44
C LEU A 204 6.43 -22.97 -1.17
N ILE A 205 6.84 -21.78 -0.73
CA ILE A 205 5.89 -20.70 -0.42
C ILE A 205 5.16 -20.24 -1.67
N ALA A 206 5.83 -20.11 -2.82
CA ALA A 206 5.18 -19.79 -4.08
C ALA A 206 4.12 -20.84 -4.47
N ALA A 207 4.42 -22.13 -4.29
CA ALA A 207 3.46 -23.20 -4.55
C ALA A 207 2.25 -23.16 -3.59
N LEU A 208 2.48 -22.86 -2.30
CA LEU A 208 1.40 -22.67 -1.32
C LEU A 208 0.55 -21.44 -1.64
N ALA A 209 1.19 -20.33 -2.03
CA ALA A 209 0.53 -19.10 -2.43
C ALA A 209 -0.41 -19.35 -3.61
N GLU A 210 0.04 -20.01 -4.67
CA GLU A 210 -0.84 -20.28 -5.82
C GLU A 210 -2.00 -21.21 -5.46
N ARG A 211 -1.75 -22.28 -4.69
CA ARG A 211 -2.83 -23.16 -4.21
C ARG A 211 -3.85 -22.41 -3.35
N SER A 212 -3.39 -21.51 -2.48
CA SER A 212 -4.26 -20.68 -1.65
C SER A 212 -5.10 -19.71 -2.48
N ARG A 213 -4.52 -19.16 -3.55
CA ARG A 213 -5.21 -18.27 -4.48
C ARG A 213 -6.32 -19.00 -5.21
N VAL A 214 -6.05 -20.20 -5.72
CA VAL A 214 -7.07 -21.05 -6.38
C VAL A 214 -8.24 -21.31 -5.44
N ALA A 215 -7.96 -21.81 -4.22
CA ALA A 215 -9.01 -22.09 -3.24
C ALA A 215 -9.81 -20.82 -2.84
N TYR A 216 -9.13 -19.67 -2.72
CA TYR A 216 -9.81 -18.40 -2.47
C TYR A 216 -10.72 -18.00 -3.62
N ARG A 217 -10.24 -18.08 -4.88
CA ARG A 217 -11.02 -17.75 -6.08
C ARG A 217 -12.21 -18.67 -6.27
N GLU A 218 -12.06 -19.97 -6.03
CA GLU A 218 -13.19 -20.91 -6.05
C GLU A 218 -14.32 -20.50 -5.10
N LEU A 219 -13.99 -19.95 -3.92
CA LEU A 219 -14.97 -19.41 -3.00
C LEU A 219 -15.55 -18.07 -3.48
N VAL A 220 -14.71 -17.10 -3.84
CA VAL A 220 -15.16 -15.73 -4.16
C VAL A 220 -15.87 -15.60 -5.50
N ASP A 221 -15.56 -16.48 -6.45
CA ASP A 221 -16.20 -16.53 -7.76
C ASP A 221 -17.46 -17.40 -7.76
N ASP A 222 -17.80 -18.07 -6.65
CA ASP A 222 -19.06 -18.80 -6.54
C ASP A 222 -20.23 -17.80 -6.60
N PRO A 223 -21.15 -17.93 -7.57
CA PRO A 223 -22.26 -16.99 -7.73
C PRO A 223 -23.22 -16.95 -6.52
N ARG A 224 -23.19 -17.99 -5.67
CA ARG A 224 -24.01 -18.07 -4.44
C ARG A 224 -23.39 -17.29 -3.28
N LEU A 225 -22.10 -16.96 -3.34
CA LEU A 225 -21.40 -16.33 -2.22
C LEU A 225 -22.04 -14.99 -1.85
N VAL A 226 -22.41 -14.15 -2.82
CA VAL A 226 -22.98 -12.83 -2.54
C VAL A 226 -24.28 -12.94 -1.74
N ALA A 227 -25.18 -13.84 -2.14
CA ALA A 227 -26.44 -14.07 -1.43
C ALA A 227 -26.20 -14.62 -0.02
N PHE A 228 -25.29 -15.59 0.11
CA PHE A 228 -24.88 -16.13 1.40
C PHE A 228 -24.28 -15.03 2.30
N PHE A 229 -23.32 -14.26 1.79
CA PHE A 229 -22.63 -13.23 2.56
C PHE A 229 -23.58 -12.17 3.08
N ARG A 230 -24.54 -11.71 2.26
CA ARG A 230 -25.57 -10.76 2.71
C ARG A 230 -26.54 -11.37 3.73
N ALA A 231 -26.88 -12.65 3.60
CA ALA A 231 -27.78 -13.31 4.55
C ALA A 231 -27.14 -13.56 5.92
N PHE A 232 -25.81 -13.70 5.99
CA PHE A 232 -25.08 -14.08 7.20
C PHE A 232 -24.15 -12.98 7.74
N THR A 233 -24.15 -11.79 7.15
CA THR A 233 -23.37 -10.64 7.65
C THR A 233 -24.21 -9.35 7.59
N PRO A 234 -23.95 -8.37 8.46
CA PRO A 234 -24.68 -7.12 8.46
C PRO A 234 -24.17 -6.13 7.40
N VAL A 235 -23.67 -6.61 6.24
CA VAL A 235 -23.00 -5.74 5.27
C VAL A 235 -23.93 -4.65 4.72
N ASP A 236 -25.19 -5.01 4.48
CA ASP A 236 -26.19 -4.08 3.96
C ASP A 236 -26.61 -3.09 5.07
N GLU A 237 -26.76 -3.54 6.31
CA GLU A 237 -27.04 -2.66 7.46
C GLU A 237 -25.89 -1.70 7.76
N LEU A 238 -24.64 -2.17 7.69
CA LEU A 238 -23.45 -1.35 7.90
C LEU A 238 -23.39 -0.19 6.90
N ALA A 239 -23.83 -0.40 5.65
CA ALA A 239 -23.89 0.65 4.64
C ALA A 239 -24.98 1.71 4.92
N LEU A 240 -25.99 1.39 5.73
CA LEU A 240 -27.05 2.31 6.16
C LEU A 240 -26.66 3.12 7.39
N LEU A 241 -25.70 2.63 8.19
CA LEU A 241 -25.22 3.34 9.35
C LEU A 241 -24.31 4.50 8.93
N ASN A 242 -24.35 5.60 9.68
CA ASN A 242 -23.43 6.72 9.50
C ASN A 242 -22.07 6.42 10.18
N ILE A 243 -21.45 5.31 9.78
CA ILE A 243 -20.10 4.92 10.18
C ILE A 243 -19.19 5.33 9.02
N GLY A 244 -18.48 6.44 9.19
CA GLY A 244 -17.54 7.03 8.25
C GLY A 244 -16.46 7.81 8.99
#